data_AF-A0A7V5RI30-F1
#
_entry.id   AF-A0A7V5RI30-F1
#
_cell.length_a   1.000
_cell.length_b   1.000
_cell.length_c   1.000
_cell.angle_alpha   90.00
_cell.angle_beta   90.00
_cell.angle_gamma   90.00
#
_symmetry.space_group_name_H-M   'P 1'
#
loop_
_entity.id
_entity.type
_entity.pdbx_description
1 polymer ?
#
loop_
_entity_poly.entity_id
_entity_poly.type
_entity_poly.pdbx_seq_one_letter_code
_entity_poly.pdbx_strand_id
1 'polypeptide(L)'
;MTACGPSYEHQLTQARIHLTALEQSDAVRYLPKTIAQLRQFYDQSERLLNAGEVTGFDERIAQLTIRLDKAFADYEKSRLSAQKKARSLLRSIVSEVDELTLNAKSLPRLTYIDQNRYDRVRYRIKRIHDEIHELNTALKAQDYLLIVRSEKKLKSKIRAVKKLLARKSQPELVVTKKNAVEEPQVHAEESVKSSVAME
;
A
#
# COMPACT_ATOMS: atom_id res chain seq x y z
N MET A 1 32.37 -6.74 52.02
CA MET A 1 31.08 -7.36 51.65
C MET A 1 30.95 -7.30 50.14
N THR A 2 31.55 -8.24 49.42
CA THR A 2 31.33 -8.41 47.98
C THR A 2 29.95 -9.05 47.81
N ALA A 3 29.00 -8.26 47.31
CA ALA A 3 27.69 -8.76 46.93
C ALA A 3 27.88 -9.95 45.97
N CYS A 4 27.26 -11.09 46.27
CA CYS A 4 27.11 -12.20 45.33
C CYS A 4 26.25 -11.73 44.15
N GLY A 5 26.89 -11.12 43.15
CA GLY A 5 26.28 -10.87 41.86
C GLY A 5 26.04 -12.18 41.11
N PRO A 6 25.05 -12.24 40.21
CA PRO A 6 24.88 -13.41 39.34
C PRO A 6 26.15 -13.65 38.53
N SER A 7 26.54 -14.91 38.33
CA SER A 7 27.70 -15.25 37.49
C SER A 7 27.52 -14.69 36.07
N TYR A 8 28.63 -14.41 35.38
CA TYR A 8 28.59 -13.95 33.99
C TYR A 8 27.85 -14.92 33.05
N GLU A 9 27.95 -16.23 33.33
CA GLU A 9 27.18 -17.27 32.64
C GLU A 9 25.67 -17.08 32.83
N HIS A 10 25.24 -16.78 34.06
CA HIS A 10 23.84 -16.51 34.34
C HIS A 10 23.35 -15.24 33.63
N GLN A 11 24.15 -14.17 33.63
CA GLN A 11 23.80 -12.92 32.95
C GLN A 11 23.70 -13.10 31.43
N LEU A 12 24.61 -13.86 30.80
CA LEU A 12 24.49 -14.21 29.39
C LEU A 12 23.26 -15.08 29.12
N THR A 13 22.96 -16.04 29.99
CA THR A 13 21.75 -16.86 29.85
C THR A 13 20.48 -16.01 29.86
N GLN A 14 20.39 -15.03 30.77
CA GLN A 14 19.28 -14.07 30.78
C GLN A 14 19.25 -13.24 29.49
N ALA A 15 20.39 -12.69 29.06
CA ALA A 15 20.49 -11.94 27.82
C ALA A 15 20.04 -12.77 26.59
N ARG A 16 20.34 -14.07 26.57
CA ARG A 16 19.91 -15.00 25.52
C ARG A 16 18.40 -15.21 25.54
N ILE A 17 17.80 -15.36 26.70
CA ILE A 17 16.34 -15.48 26.85
C ILE A 17 15.67 -14.22 26.30
N HIS A 18 16.16 -13.04 26.68
CA HIS A 18 15.65 -11.76 26.18
C HIS A 18 15.80 -11.60 24.66
N LEU A 19 16.97 -11.95 24.11
CA LEU A 19 17.21 -11.92 22.68
C LEU A 19 16.29 -12.90 21.93
N THR A 20 16.13 -14.11 22.46
CA THR A 20 15.24 -15.13 21.88
C THR A 20 13.78 -14.67 21.92
N ALA A 21 13.34 -14.03 23.00
CA ALA A 21 12.00 -13.45 23.10
C ALA A 21 11.77 -12.36 22.04
N LEU A 22 12.76 -11.49 21.79
CA LEU A 22 12.70 -10.52 20.69
C LEU A 22 12.58 -11.22 19.33
N GLU A 23 13.33 -12.29 19.12
CA GLU A 23 13.36 -13.00 17.84
C GLU A 23 12.11 -13.84 17.56
N GLN A 24 11.51 -14.40 18.61
CA GLN A 24 10.23 -15.12 18.53
C GLN A 24 9.05 -14.15 18.39
N SER A 25 9.22 -12.90 18.82
CA SER A 25 8.26 -11.84 18.53
C SER A 25 8.38 -11.35 17.08
N ASP A 26 7.45 -10.50 16.64
CA ASP A 26 7.52 -9.83 15.35
C ASP A 26 8.67 -8.81 15.23
N ALA A 27 9.49 -8.59 16.28
CA ALA A 27 10.54 -7.58 16.28
C ALA A 27 11.54 -7.72 15.13
N VAL A 28 11.79 -8.94 14.64
CA VAL A 28 12.65 -9.17 13.46
C VAL A 28 12.12 -8.43 12.22
N ARG A 29 10.79 -8.33 12.06
CA ARG A 29 10.15 -7.64 10.93
C ARG A 29 10.25 -6.12 11.05
N TYR A 30 10.29 -5.61 12.27
CA TYR A 30 10.36 -4.17 12.57
C TYR A 30 11.79 -3.64 12.63
N LEU A 31 12.71 -4.40 13.23
CA LEU A 31 14.09 -4.00 13.55
C LEU A 31 15.13 -5.03 13.06
N PRO A 32 15.12 -5.44 11.78
CA PRO A 32 15.96 -6.55 11.30
C PRO A 32 17.46 -6.30 11.52
N LYS A 33 17.93 -5.07 11.31
CA LYS A 33 19.34 -4.71 11.51
C LYS A 33 19.75 -4.73 12.99
N THR A 34 18.89 -4.21 13.87
CA THR A 34 19.16 -4.15 15.32
C THR A 34 19.25 -5.54 15.91
N ILE A 35 18.33 -6.43 15.55
CA ILE A 35 18.35 -7.83 16.02
C ILE A 35 19.61 -8.56 15.52
N ALA A 36 20.01 -8.36 14.26
CA ALA A 36 21.24 -8.94 13.72
C ALA A 36 22.50 -8.45 14.47
N GLN A 37 22.57 -7.16 14.80
CA GLN A 37 23.67 -6.59 15.59
C GLN A 37 23.69 -7.12 17.02
N LEU A 38 22.52 -7.30 17.64
CA LEU A 38 22.39 -7.90 18.98
C LEU A 38 22.85 -9.35 19.01
N ARG A 39 22.45 -10.16 18.02
CA ARG A 39 22.95 -11.53 17.84
C ARG A 39 24.46 -11.57 17.75
N GLN A 40 25.04 -10.78 16.85
CA GLN A 40 26.48 -10.72 16.68
C GLN A 40 27.20 -10.30 17.97
N PHE A 41 26.65 -9.32 18.70
CA PHE A 41 27.24 -8.84 19.94
C PHE A 41 27.17 -9.90 21.05
N TYR A 42 26.03 -10.60 21.17
CA TYR A 42 25.84 -11.73 22.07
C TYR A 42 26.83 -12.86 21.77
N ASP A 43 26.90 -13.32 20.51
CA ASP A 43 27.78 -14.42 20.09
C ASP A 43 29.25 -14.12 20.37
N GLN A 44 29.66 -12.85 20.19
CA GLN A 44 31.00 -12.40 20.55
C GLN A 44 31.23 -12.42 22.08
N SER A 45 30.25 -12.00 22.88
CA SER A 45 30.35 -12.04 24.35
C SER A 45 30.46 -13.47 24.88
N GLU A 46 29.69 -14.39 24.30
CA GLU A 46 29.73 -15.81 24.65
C GLU A 46 31.08 -16.45 24.32
N ARG A 47 31.67 -16.12 23.15
CA ARG A 47 33.01 -16.59 22.77
C ARG A 47 34.10 -16.09 23.72
N LEU A 48 34.04 -14.83 24.14
CA LEU A 48 35.02 -14.26 25.07
C LEU A 48 34.95 -14.94 26.45
N LEU A 49 33.73 -15.19 26.94
CA LEU A 49 33.54 -15.91 28.21
C LEU A 49 34.11 -17.34 28.14
N ASN A 50 33.81 -18.06 27.05
CA ASN A 50 34.31 -19.42 26.83
C ASN A 50 35.84 -19.48 26.65
N ALA A 51 36.46 -18.41 26.16
CA ALA A 51 37.91 -18.27 26.06
C ALA A 51 38.58 -17.92 27.41
N GLY A 52 37.80 -17.66 28.46
CA GLY A 52 38.31 -17.21 29.76
C GLY A 52 38.75 -15.74 29.78
N GLU A 53 38.45 -14.97 28.72
CA GLU A 53 38.79 -13.55 28.61
C GLU A 53 37.74 -12.70 29.35
N VAL A 54 37.90 -12.59 30.67
CA VAL A 54 36.95 -11.88 31.55
C VAL A 54 37.31 -10.42 31.84
N THR A 55 38.44 -9.92 31.33
CA THR A 55 38.86 -8.53 31.53
C THR A 55 37.87 -7.56 30.86
N GLY A 56 37.25 -6.68 31.64
CA GLY A 56 36.25 -5.72 31.13
C GLY A 56 34.89 -6.34 30.77
N PHE A 57 34.64 -7.59 31.19
CA PHE A 57 33.41 -8.31 30.86
C PHE A 57 32.15 -7.68 31.51
N ASP A 58 32.30 -7.05 32.69
CA ASP A 58 31.26 -6.25 33.34
C ASP A 58 30.68 -5.18 32.41
N GLU A 59 31.55 -4.39 31.78
CA GLU A 59 31.13 -3.32 30.87
C GLU A 59 30.45 -3.89 29.63
N ARG A 60 30.98 -5.01 29.11
CA ARG A 60 30.41 -5.68 27.94
C ARG A 60 29.00 -6.22 28.21
N ILE A 61 28.77 -6.84 29.37
CA ILE A 61 27.44 -7.30 29.78
C ILE A 61 26.50 -6.12 30.02
N ALA A 62 26.96 -5.07 30.69
CA ALA A 62 26.16 -3.86 30.88
C ALA A 62 25.72 -3.26 29.53
N GLN A 63 26.63 -3.18 28.56
CA GLN A 63 26.31 -2.73 27.20
C GLN A 63 25.33 -3.67 26.48
N LEU A 64 25.45 -4.99 26.65
CA LEU A 64 24.53 -5.97 26.06
C LEU A 64 23.11 -5.76 26.61
N THR A 65 22.97 -5.66 27.93
CA THR A 65 21.68 -5.42 28.60
C THR A 65 21.05 -4.11 28.14
N ILE A 66 21.82 -3.01 28.13
CA ILE A 66 21.33 -1.70 27.65
C ILE A 66 20.84 -1.78 26.20
N ARG A 67 21.57 -2.50 25.33
CA ARG A 67 21.17 -2.67 23.92
C ARG A 67 19.90 -3.51 23.78
N LEU A 68 19.74 -4.56 24.59
CA LEU A 68 18.53 -5.39 24.60
C LEU A 68 17.32 -4.58 25.06
N ASP A 69 17.42 -3.87 26.18
CA ASP A 69 16.34 -3.03 26.70
C ASP A 69 15.92 -1.96 25.69
N LYS A 70 16.91 -1.30 25.07
CA LYS A 70 16.67 -0.33 24.02
C LYS A 70 15.97 -0.96 22.81
N ALA A 71 16.37 -2.15 22.38
CA ALA A 71 15.73 -2.82 21.26
C ALA A 71 14.27 -3.20 21.55
N PHE A 72 13.96 -3.63 22.78
CA PHE A 72 12.57 -3.83 23.22
C PHE A 72 11.76 -2.53 23.16
N ALA A 73 12.30 -1.44 23.71
CA ALA A 73 11.64 -0.15 23.68
C ALA A 73 11.41 0.37 22.25
N ASP A 74 12.42 0.25 21.38
CA ASP A 74 12.33 0.65 19.97
C ASP A 74 11.34 -0.24 19.19
N TYR A 75 11.24 -1.52 19.53
CA TYR A 75 10.28 -2.45 18.95
C TYR A 75 8.84 -2.05 19.31
N GLU A 76 8.54 -1.87 20.60
CA GLU A 76 7.22 -1.47 21.05
C GLU A 76 6.81 -0.10 20.47
N LYS A 77 7.74 0.85 20.44
CA LYS A 77 7.49 2.17 19.83
C LYS A 77 7.17 2.04 18.33
N SER A 78 7.95 1.25 17.60
CA SER A 78 7.73 0.96 16.18
C SER A 78 6.39 0.27 15.93
N ARG A 79 6.04 -0.71 16.76
CA ARG A 79 4.77 -1.46 16.69
C ARG A 79 3.56 -0.55 16.93
N LEU A 80 3.60 0.27 17.98
CA LEU A 80 2.53 1.23 18.30
C LEU A 80 2.37 2.29 17.21
N SER A 81 3.48 2.78 16.64
CA SER A 81 3.46 3.71 15.51
C SER A 81 2.80 3.08 14.29
N ALA A 82 3.19 1.85 13.94
CA ALA A 82 2.59 1.10 12.84
C ALA A 82 1.10 0.83 13.08
N GLN A 83 0.70 0.49 14.30
CA GLN A 83 -0.71 0.30 14.68
C GLN A 83 -1.53 1.57 14.46
N LYS A 84 -1.07 2.72 14.98
CA LYS A 84 -1.74 4.02 14.80
C LYS A 84 -1.88 4.34 13.31
N LYS A 85 -0.80 4.16 12.54
CA LYS A 85 -0.79 4.41 11.10
C LYS A 85 -1.72 3.47 10.34
N ALA A 86 -1.72 2.18 10.65
CA ALA A 86 -2.57 1.17 10.02
C ALA A 86 -4.06 1.48 10.23
N ARG A 87 -4.46 1.80 11.47
CA ARG A 87 -5.86 2.17 11.78
C ARG A 87 -6.29 3.46 11.07
N SER A 88 -5.43 4.47 11.08
CA SER A 88 -5.69 5.74 10.38
C SER A 88 -5.83 5.52 8.87
N LEU A 89 -4.92 4.75 8.28
CA LEU A 89 -4.93 4.40 6.86
C LEU A 89 -6.23 3.68 6.46
N LEU A 90 -6.64 2.66 7.22
CA LEU A 90 -7.86 1.91 6.93
C LEU A 90 -9.10 2.80 7.01
N ARG A 91 -9.21 3.65 8.04
CA ARG A 91 -10.33 4.60 8.16
C ARG A 91 -10.40 5.54 6.95
N SER A 92 -9.26 6.11 6.55
CA SER A 92 -9.19 7.01 5.39
C SER A 92 -9.56 6.30 4.09
N ILE A 93 -9.03 5.10 3.86
CA ILE A 93 -9.31 4.32 2.64
C ILE A 93 -10.77 3.90 2.56
N VAL A 94 -11.36 3.43 3.66
CA VAL A 94 -12.77 3.05 3.70
C VAL A 94 -13.65 4.24 3.33
N SER A 95 -13.42 5.40 3.96
CA SER A 95 -14.14 6.64 3.64
C SER A 95 -14.03 7.01 2.16
N GLU A 96 -12.81 7.01 1.61
CA GLU A 96 -12.60 7.33 0.20
C GLU A 96 -13.31 6.35 -0.74
N VAL A 97 -13.34 5.06 -0.41
CA VAL A 97 -13.97 4.03 -1.24
C VAL A 97 -15.49 4.09 -1.14
N ASP A 98 -16.04 4.44 0.01
CA ASP A 98 -17.48 4.66 0.20
C ASP A 98 -17.94 5.87 -0.65
N GLU A 99 -17.19 6.96 -0.65
CA GLU A 99 -17.42 8.11 -1.54
C GLU A 99 -17.37 7.71 -3.03
N LEU A 100 -16.38 6.92 -3.43
CA LEU A 100 -16.30 6.42 -4.81
C LEU A 100 -17.50 5.53 -5.17
N THR A 101 -17.98 4.73 -4.22
CA THR A 101 -19.14 3.86 -4.40
C THR A 101 -20.41 4.68 -4.60
N LEU A 102 -20.61 5.75 -3.82
CA LEU A 102 -21.72 6.69 -3.98
C LEU A 102 -21.65 7.40 -5.34
N ASN A 103 -20.48 7.92 -5.71
CA ASN A 103 -20.25 8.59 -7.00
C ASN A 103 -20.42 7.65 -8.20
N ALA A 104 -20.08 6.37 -8.05
CA ALA A 104 -20.32 5.38 -9.08
C ALA A 104 -21.83 5.09 -9.23
N LYS A 105 -22.58 5.00 -8.13
CA LYS A 105 -24.05 4.81 -8.17
C LYS A 105 -24.78 5.95 -8.87
N SER A 106 -24.26 7.18 -8.82
CA SER A 106 -24.82 8.35 -9.49
C SER A 106 -24.38 8.53 -10.96
N LEU A 107 -23.79 7.50 -11.58
CA LEU A 107 -23.48 7.53 -13.00
C LEU A 107 -24.76 7.27 -13.82
N PRO A 108 -25.09 8.12 -14.82
CA PRO A 108 -26.21 7.87 -15.71
C PRO A 108 -25.99 6.58 -16.51
N ARG A 109 -27.01 5.72 -16.60
CA ARG A 109 -26.98 4.44 -17.32
C ARG A 109 -27.24 4.58 -18.84
N LEU A 110 -26.97 5.74 -19.42
CA LEU A 110 -27.71 6.19 -20.61
C LEU A 110 -27.10 5.86 -21.98
N THR A 111 -25.95 5.16 -22.08
CA THR A 111 -25.45 4.61 -23.36
C THR A 111 -24.65 3.30 -23.19
N TYR A 112 -24.49 2.47 -24.23
CA TYR A 112 -23.66 1.24 -24.21
C TYR A 112 -22.19 1.49 -23.82
N ILE A 113 -21.66 2.66 -24.20
CA ILE A 113 -20.29 3.10 -23.84
C ILE A 113 -20.24 3.43 -22.33
N ASP A 114 -21.28 4.09 -21.81
CA ASP A 114 -21.39 4.39 -20.38
C ASP A 114 -21.59 3.12 -19.53
N GLN A 115 -22.31 2.11 -20.05
CA GLN A 115 -22.50 0.82 -19.39
C GLN A 115 -21.16 0.09 -19.18
N ASN A 116 -20.34 -0.04 -20.23
CA ASN A 116 -19.02 -0.67 -20.14
C ASN A 116 -18.08 0.09 -19.17
N ARG A 117 -18.17 1.41 -19.13
CA ARG A 117 -17.39 2.25 -18.21
C ARG A 117 -17.86 2.09 -16.76
N TYR A 118 -19.17 2.07 -16.54
CA TYR A 118 -19.80 1.80 -15.25
C TYR A 118 -19.35 0.44 -14.70
N ASP A 119 -19.41 -0.61 -15.52
CA ASP A 119 -19.00 -1.97 -15.14
C ASP A 119 -17.53 -2.04 -14.76
N ARG A 120 -16.64 -1.38 -15.52
CA ARG A 120 -15.21 -1.28 -15.18
C ARG A 120 -14.98 -0.57 -13.84
N VAL A 121 -15.69 0.53 -13.57
CA VAL A 121 -15.57 1.27 -12.31
C VAL A 121 -16.07 0.42 -11.15
N ARG A 122 -17.26 -0.17 -11.27
CA ARG A 122 -17.85 -1.05 -10.26
C ARG A 122 -16.96 -2.23 -9.96
N TYR A 123 -16.38 -2.86 -10.98
CA TYR A 123 -15.45 -3.97 -10.83
C TYR A 123 -14.19 -3.57 -10.05
N ARG A 124 -13.60 -2.41 -10.36
CA ARG A 124 -12.41 -1.91 -9.66
C ARG A 124 -12.72 -1.54 -8.21
N ILE A 125 -13.86 -0.91 -7.94
CA ILE A 125 -14.32 -0.60 -6.59
C ILE A 125 -14.51 -1.90 -5.79
N LYS A 126 -15.15 -2.92 -6.38
CA LYS A 126 -15.32 -4.24 -5.74
C LYS A 126 -13.96 -4.84 -5.35
N ARG A 127 -12.99 -4.89 -6.27
CA ARG A 127 -11.64 -5.40 -5.94
C ARG A 127 -10.96 -4.62 -4.81
N ILE A 128 -11.17 -3.30 -4.73
CA ILE A 128 -10.62 -2.50 -3.63
C ILE A 128 -11.32 -2.85 -2.31
N HIS A 129 -12.64 -3.09 -2.30
CA HIS A 129 -13.34 -3.59 -1.11
C HIS A 129 -12.83 -4.96 -0.65
N ASP A 130 -12.56 -5.87 -1.59
CA ASP A 130 -11.99 -7.18 -1.27
C ASP A 130 -10.61 -7.01 -0.58
N GLU A 131 -9.75 -6.13 -1.12
CA GLU A 131 -8.46 -5.79 -0.48
C GLU A 131 -8.63 -5.10 0.89
N ILE A 132 -9.61 -4.23 1.06
CA ILE A 132 -9.92 -3.63 2.37
C ILE A 132 -10.33 -4.72 3.36
N HIS A 133 -11.12 -5.70 2.93
CA HIS A 133 -11.48 -6.83 3.78
C HIS A 133 -10.24 -7.62 4.19
N GLU A 134 -9.35 -7.96 3.27
CA GLU A 134 -8.08 -8.64 3.59
C GLU A 134 -7.26 -7.87 4.63
N LEU A 135 -7.19 -6.55 4.49
CA LEU A 135 -6.46 -5.69 5.43
C LEU A 135 -7.15 -5.54 6.79
N ASN A 136 -8.48 -5.60 6.84
CA ASN A 136 -9.21 -5.69 8.10
C ASN A 136 -8.97 -7.04 8.80
N THR A 137 -8.85 -8.13 8.05
CA THR A 137 -8.43 -9.43 8.60
C THR A 137 -7.00 -9.35 9.15
N ALA A 138 -6.07 -8.73 8.40
CA ALA A 138 -4.71 -8.47 8.89
C ALA A 138 -4.68 -7.58 10.14
N LEU A 139 -5.59 -6.61 10.26
CA LEU A 139 -5.70 -5.74 11.43
C LEU A 139 -6.12 -6.53 12.66
N LYS A 140 -7.05 -7.48 12.53
CA LYS A 140 -7.46 -8.40 13.60
C LYS A 140 -6.31 -9.31 14.02
N ALA A 141 -5.53 -9.78 13.05
CA ALA A 141 -4.31 -10.55 13.28
C ALA A 141 -3.11 -9.69 13.78
N GLN A 142 -3.30 -8.38 13.99
CA GLN A 142 -2.28 -7.43 14.43
C GLN A 142 -1.07 -7.27 13.49
N ASP A 143 -1.17 -7.67 12.21
CA ASP A 143 -0.12 -7.44 11.21
C ASP A 143 -0.18 -6.02 10.67
N TYR A 144 0.24 -5.06 11.51
CA TYR A 144 0.21 -3.63 11.16
C TYR A 144 1.18 -3.27 10.05
N LEU A 145 2.32 -3.98 9.93
CA LEU A 145 3.31 -3.72 8.89
C LEU A 145 2.76 -4.04 7.50
N LEU A 146 2.03 -5.15 7.35
CA LEU A 146 1.38 -5.50 6.09
C LEU A 146 0.44 -4.38 5.63
N ILE A 147 -0.37 -3.85 6.55
CA ILE A 147 -1.30 -2.76 6.27
C ILE A 147 -0.55 -1.50 5.85
N VAL A 148 0.45 -1.06 6.61
CA VAL A 148 1.23 0.14 6.28
C VAL A 148 1.94 -0.01 4.93
N ARG A 149 2.46 -1.20 4.59
CA ARG A 149 3.11 -1.46 3.29
C ARG A 149 2.14 -1.40 2.12
N SER A 150 0.87 -1.74 2.34
CA SER A 150 -0.17 -1.69 1.30
C SER A 150 -0.62 -0.26 0.93
N GLU A 151 -0.26 0.75 1.73
CA GLU A 151 -0.69 2.15 1.58
C GLU A 151 -0.52 2.68 0.15
N LYS A 152 0.69 2.57 -0.41
CA LYS A 152 1.00 3.13 -1.73
C LYS A 152 0.20 2.44 -2.84
N LYS A 153 0.03 1.12 -2.74
CA LYS A 153 -0.71 0.31 -3.71
C LYS A 153 -2.21 0.68 -3.70
N LEU A 154 -2.82 0.78 -2.51
CA LEU A 154 -4.23 1.14 -2.38
C LEU A 154 -4.51 2.56 -2.83
N LYS A 155 -3.69 3.53 -2.38
CA LYS A 155 -3.81 4.93 -2.82
C LYS A 155 -3.71 5.07 -4.34
N SER A 156 -2.84 4.28 -4.98
CA SER A 156 -2.74 4.23 -6.44
C SER A 156 -4.02 3.69 -7.11
N LYS A 157 -4.58 2.60 -6.58
CA LYS A 157 -5.85 2.02 -7.08
C LYS A 157 -7.02 2.98 -6.95
N ILE A 158 -7.17 3.62 -5.79
CA ILE A 158 -8.19 4.63 -5.52
C ILE A 158 -8.04 5.82 -6.49
N ARG A 159 -6.81 6.32 -6.68
CA ARG A 159 -6.53 7.41 -7.65
C ARG A 159 -6.90 7.00 -9.08
N ALA A 160 -6.65 5.75 -9.47
CA ALA A 160 -7.03 5.26 -10.80
C ALA A 160 -8.55 5.21 -10.99
N VAL A 161 -9.31 4.84 -9.96
CA VAL A 161 -10.79 4.88 -9.99
C VAL A 161 -11.28 6.34 -10.02
N LYS A 162 -10.71 7.23 -9.21
CA LYS A 162 -11.00 8.68 -9.24
C LYS A 162 -10.82 9.26 -10.64
N LYS A 163 -9.72 8.93 -11.34
CA LYS A 163 -9.50 9.36 -12.74
C LYS A 163 -10.55 8.82 -13.71
N LEU A 164 -10.97 7.58 -13.55
CA LEU A 164 -12.03 6.99 -14.39
C LEU A 164 -13.38 7.64 -14.14
N LEU A 165 -13.69 8.02 -12.90
CA LEU A 165 -14.90 8.77 -12.57
C LEU A 165 -14.81 10.21 -13.08
N ALA A 166 -13.68 10.89 -12.91
CA ALA A 166 -13.49 12.31 -13.28
C ALA A 166 -13.59 12.60 -14.79
N ARG A 167 -13.40 11.61 -15.68
CA ARG A 167 -13.71 11.74 -17.11
C ARG A 167 -15.23 11.98 -17.40
N LYS A 168 -16.04 12.31 -16.39
CA LYS A 168 -17.47 12.66 -16.45
C LYS A 168 -17.69 14.06 -17.04
N SER A 169 -16.65 14.86 -17.23
CA SER A 169 -16.77 16.29 -17.56
C SER A 169 -16.21 16.71 -18.92
N GLN A 170 -15.76 15.79 -19.78
CA GLN A 170 -15.45 16.13 -21.18
C GLN A 170 -16.61 15.74 -22.08
N PRO A 171 -17.32 16.71 -22.69
CA PRO A 171 -18.31 16.44 -23.72
C PRO A 171 -17.56 16.18 -25.03
N GLU A 172 -16.98 15.00 -25.20
CA GLU A 172 -16.32 14.67 -26.46
C GLU A 172 -16.71 13.29 -26.96
N LEU A 173 -17.86 13.28 -27.64
CA LEU A 173 -17.97 12.82 -29.01
C LEU A 173 -19.09 13.64 -29.64
N VAL A 174 -18.76 14.86 -30.08
CA VAL A 174 -19.42 15.39 -31.28
C VAL A 174 -18.99 14.45 -32.38
N VAL A 175 -19.77 13.38 -32.55
CA VAL A 175 -19.79 12.64 -33.80
C VAL A 175 -20.26 13.69 -34.80
N THR A 176 -19.33 14.27 -35.55
CA THR A 176 -19.68 14.92 -36.80
C THR A 176 -20.47 13.87 -37.56
N LYS A 177 -21.78 14.10 -37.65
CA LYS A 177 -22.66 13.33 -38.52
C LYS A 177 -21.91 13.23 -39.84
N LYS A 178 -21.74 11.99 -40.34
CA LYS A 178 -21.39 11.79 -41.74
C LYS A 178 -22.24 12.75 -42.53
N ASN A 179 -21.60 13.66 -43.24
CA ASN A 179 -22.23 14.59 -44.16
C ASN A 179 -23.31 13.81 -44.91
N ALA A 180 -24.53 14.34 -44.89
CA ALA A 180 -25.48 14.03 -45.94
C ALA A 180 -24.70 14.19 -47.25
N VAL A 181 -24.53 13.11 -47.98
CA VAL A 181 -24.18 13.19 -49.39
C VAL A 181 -25.37 13.95 -49.98
N GLU A 182 -25.19 15.23 -50.25
CA GLU A 182 -26.06 15.93 -51.20
C GLU A 182 -25.97 15.11 -52.48
N GLU A 183 -27.09 14.48 -52.84
CA GLU A 183 -27.25 13.92 -54.18
C GLU A 183 -26.91 15.04 -55.17
N PRO A 184 -25.98 14.83 -56.12
CA PRO A 184 -25.72 15.85 -57.12
C PRO A 184 -27.00 16.08 -57.92
N GLN A 185 -27.51 17.31 -57.87
CA GLN A 185 -28.54 17.78 -58.80
C GLN A 185 -27.95 17.66 -60.22
N VAL A 186 -28.34 16.59 -60.92
CA VAL A 186 -28.14 16.49 -62.37
C VAL A 186 -29.18 17.39 -63.02
N HIS A 187 -28.96 18.70 -62.98
CA HIS A 187 -29.54 19.60 -63.96
C HIS A 187 -28.71 19.46 -65.23
N ALA A 188 -29.14 18.56 -66.11
CA ALA A 188 -28.71 18.56 -67.50
C ALA A 188 -29.29 19.81 -68.18
N GLU A 189 -28.60 20.94 -68.06
CA GLU A 189 -28.73 22.04 -69.00
C GLU A 189 -27.87 21.72 -70.23
N GLU A 190 -28.42 20.94 -71.16
CA GLU A 190 -27.95 20.96 -72.54
C GLU A 190 -28.47 22.24 -73.21
N SER A 191 -27.66 23.30 -73.11
CA SER A 191 -27.75 24.43 -74.03
C SER A 191 -26.82 24.15 -75.22
N VAL A 192 -27.40 23.75 -76.35
CA VAL A 192 -26.74 23.82 -77.65
C VAL A 192 -27.65 24.60 -78.60
N LYS A 193 -27.14 25.77 -79.03
CA LYS A 193 -27.73 26.63 -80.04
C LYS A 193 -27.57 26.03 -81.43
N SER A 194 -28.64 26.03 -82.22
CA SER A 194 -28.67 26.02 -83.69
C SER A 194 -30.12 26.30 -84.12
N SER A 195 -30.53 27.52 -84.50
CA SER A 195 -30.35 28.18 -85.80
C SER A 195 -31.13 27.53 -86.98
N VAL A 196 -32.06 28.32 -87.57
CA VAL A 196 -32.65 28.24 -88.96
C VAL A 196 -33.74 27.16 -89.18
N ALA A 197 -34.90 27.33 -89.86
CA ALA A 197 -35.43 28.21 -90.92
C ALA A 197 -36.97 28.44 -90.74
N MET A 198 -37.53 29.62 -91.07
CA MET A 198 -38.42 29.91 -92.23
C MET A 198 -39.38 28.79 -92.67
N GLU A 199 -40.69 29.03 -92.50
CA GLU A 199 -41.70 29.25 -93.57
C GLU A 199 -42.95 29.93 -92.99
#